data_AF-A0A949MK01-F1
#
_entry.id   AF-A0A949MK01-F1
#
_cell.length_a   1.000
_cell.length_b   1.000
_cell.length_c   1.000
_cell.angle_alpha   90.00
_cell.angle_beta   90.00
_cell.angle_gamma   90.00
#
_symmetry.space_group_name_H-M   'P 1'
#
loop_
_entity.id
_entity.type
_entity.pdbx_description
1 polymer ?
#
loop_
_entity_poly.entity_id
_entity_poly.type
_entity_poly.pdbx_seq_one_letter_code
_entity_poly.pdbx_strand_id
1 'polypeptide(L)'
;GGFTQAELDAARQGMLNSRKLARAQDSALVNGWLHDLDIGQTFAYNQKIDDEIAALTLAQVNDALRKYIDPRSFVTAFAGDFKAAPPQ
;
A
#
# COMPACT_ATOMS: atom_id res chain seq x y z
N GLY A 1 2.98 -2.77 19.21
CA GLY A 1 2.06 -2.78 18.05
C GLY A 1 2.79 -3.27 16.83
N GLY A 2 2.08 -3.94 15.94
CA GLY A 2 2.59 -4.51 14.70
C GLY A 2 1.58 -5.47 14.08
N PHE A 3 1.81 -5.84 12.84
CA PHE A 3 1.08 -6.87 12.14
C PHE A 3 1.50 -8.26 12.63
N THR A 4 0.58 -9.21 12.45
CA THR A 4 0.79 -10.65 12.60
C THR A 4 1.23 -11.29 11.28
N GLN A 5 1.74 -12.53 11.34
CA GLN A 5 2.10 -13.28 10.14
C GLN A 5 0.88 -13.52 9.24
N ALA A 6 -0.28 -13.85 9.83
CA ALA A 6 -1.50 -14.10 9.08
C ALA A 6 -1.98 -12.85 8.32
N GLU A 7 -1.89 -11.67 8.94
CA GLU A 7 -2.20 -10.40 8.27
C GLU A 7 -1.23 -10.10 7.13
N LEU A 8 0.07 -10.35 7.33
CA LEU A 8 1.06 -10.18 6.26
C LEU A 8 0.80 -11.12 5.08
N ASP A 9 0.50 -12.39 5.34
CA ASP A 9 0.25 -13.39 4.30
C ASP A 9 -0.99 -13.02 3.47
N ALA A 10 -2.08 -12.65 4.16
CA ALA A 10 -3.31 -12.19 3.51
C ALA A 10 -3.07 -10.92 2.69
N ALA A 11 -2.33 -9.94 3.23
CA ALA A 11 -2.03 -8.69 2.54
C ALA A 11 -1.15 -8.91 1.29
N ARG A 12 -0.11 -9.75 1.37
CA ARG A 12 0.73 -10.11 0.21
C ARG A 12 -0.10 -10.77 -0.88
N GLN A 13 -0.92 -11.76 -0.53
CA GLN A 13 -1.79 -12.43 -1.48
C GLN A 13 -2.77 -11.45 -2.12
N GLY A 14 -3.41 -10.58 -1.32
CA GLY A 14 -4.33 -9.56 -1.81
C GLY A 14 -3.67 -8.60 -2.79
N MET A 15 -2.54 -8.02 -2.42
CA MET A 15 -1.80 -7.07 -3.28
C MET A 15 -1.35 -7.71 -4.60
N LEU A 16 -0.75 -8.90 -4.56
CA LEU A 16 -0.28 -9.58 -5.77
C LEU A 16 -1.45 -9.97 -6.69
N ASN A 17 -2.58 -10.39 -6.13
CA ASN A 17 -3.78 -10.68 -6.91
C ASN A 17 -4.37 -9.42 -7.55
N SER A 18 -4.47 -8.31 -6.81
CA SER A 18 -4.95 -7.03 -7.36
C SER A 18 -4.05 -6.53 -8.49
N ARG A 19 -2.73 -6.65 -8.36
CA ARG A 19 -1.77 -6.25 -9.40
C ARG A 19 -1.87 -7.15 -10.64
N LYS A 20 -2.04 -8.46 -10.45
CA LYS A 20 -2.32 -9.40 -11.55
C LYS A 20 -3.63 -9.06 -12.28
N LEU A 21 -4.69 -8.78 -11.54
CA LEU A 21 -6.00 -8.42 -12.10
C LEU A 21 -5.94 -7.10 -12.88
N ALA A 22 -5.26 -6.08 -12.34
CA ALA A 22 -5.09 -4.80 -13.02
C ALA A 22 -4.41 -4.98 -14.40
N ARG A 23 -3.36 -5.79 -14.48
CA ARG A 23 -2.67 -6.06 -15.76
C ARG A 23 -3.46 -6.93 -16.74
N ALA A 24 -4.54 -7.57 -16.30
CA ALA A 24 -5.46 -8.29 -17.18
C ALA A 24 -6.51 -7.37 -17.84
N GLN A 25 -6.58 -6.10 -17.44
CA GLN A 25 -7.51 -5.12 -17.98
C GLN A 25 -6.75 -4.16 -18.92
N ASP A 26 -7.13 -4.13 -20.20
CA ASP A 26 -6.40 -3.38 -21.24
C ASP A 26 -6.14 -1.91 -20.86
N SER A 27 -7.16 -1.22 -20.36
CA SER A 27 -7.05 0.20 -19.97
C SER A 27 -6.04 0.41 -18.84
N ALA A 28 -6.05 -0.45 -17.82
CA ALA A 28 -5.12 -0.36 -16.70
C ALA A 28 -3.69 -0.75 -17.13
N LEU A 29 -3.54 -1.77 -17.98
CA LEU A 29 -2.25 -2.18 -18.54
C LEU A 29 -1.61 -1.06 -19.36
N VAL A 30 -2.37 -0.43 -20.28
CA VAL A 30 -1.88 0.66 -21.13
C VAL A 30 -1.49 1.87 -20.30
N ASN A 31 -2.34 2.29 -19.35
CA ASN A 31 -2.02 3.43 -18.49
C ASN A 31 -0.79 3.17 -17.61
N GLY A 32 -0.66 1.95 -17.07
CA GLY A 32 0.55 1.55 -16.32
C GLY A 32 1.80 1.60 -17.18
N TRP A 33 1.72 1.13 -18.44
CA TRP A 33 2.84 1.19 -19.36
C TRP A 33 3.24 2.62 -19.72
N LEU A 34 2.26 3.49 -20.01
CA LEU A 34 2.53 4.90 -20.28
C LEU A 34 3.21 5.59 -19.11
N HIS A 35 2.79 5.28 -17.87
CA HIS A 35 3.46 5.77 -16.67
C HIS A 35 4.91 5.28 -16.57
N ASP A 36 5.14 3.97 -16.74
CA ASP A 36 6.49 3.41 -16.72
C ASP A 36 7.39 4.10 -17.75
N LEU A 37 6.91 4.30 -18.98
CA LEU A 37 7.65 4.97 -20.05
C LEU A 37 8.00 6.43 -19.69
N ASP A 38 7.06 7.18 -19.10
CA ASP A 38 7.25 8.57 -18.69
C ASP A 38 8.41 8.72 -17.67
N ILE A 39 8.54 7.76 -16.75
CA ILE A 39 9.60 7.74 -15.75
C ILE A 39 10.83 6.91 -16.15
N GLY A 40 10.92 6.49 -17.41
CA GLY A 40 12.07 5.75 -17.95
C GLY A 40 12.21 4.33 -17.41
N GLN A 41 11.11 3.72 -16.99
CA GLN A 41 11.02 2.34 -16.50
C GLN A 41 10.42 1.39 -17.54
N THR A 42 10.48 0.10 -17.22
CA THR A 42 9.84 -0.97 -17.98
C THR A 42 9.05 -1.86 -17.04
N PHE A 43 8.19 -2.72 -17.59
CA PHE A 43 7.48 -3.73 -16.79
C PHE A 43 8.39 -4.67 -16.00
N ALA A 44 9.68 -4.78 -16.33
CA ALA A 44 10.64 -5.53 -15.52
C ALA A 44 10.80 -4.90 -14.11
N TYR A 45 10.69 -3.59 -13.98
CA TYR A 45 10.66 -2.93 -12.68
C TYR A 45 9.41 -3.32 -11.89
N ASN A 46 8.25 -3.33 -12.54
CA ASN A 46 7.00 -3.80 -11.92
C ASN A 46 7.09 -5.25 -11.44
N GLN A 47 7.73 -6.15 -12.21
CA GLN A 47 7.99 -7.52 -11.77
C GLN A 47 8.90 -7.56 -10.55
N LYS A 48 9.98 -6.77 -10.54
CA LYS A 48 10.86 -6.66 -9.37
C LYS A 48 10.09 -6.26 -8.11
N ILE A 49 9.16 -5.31 -8.21
CA ILE A 49 8.31 -4.92 -7.08
C ILE A 49 7.41 -6.07 -6.63
N ASP A 50 6.84 -6.86 -7.56
CA ASP A 50 6.03 -8.03 -7.23
C ASP A 50 6.86 -9.08 -6.46
N ASP A 51 8.09 -9.33 -6.90
CA ASP A 51 9.02 -10.25 -6.24
C ASP A 51 9.42 -9.75 -4.84
N GLU A 52 9.69 -8.45 -4.70
CA GLU A 52 10.00 -7.83 -3.40
C GLU A 52 8.81 -7.92 -2.44
N ILE A 53 7.57 -7.68 -2.90
CA ILE A 53 6.35 -7.86 -2.10
C ILE A 53 6.23 -9.31 -1.64
N ALA A 54 6.44 -10.28 -2.54
CA ALA A 54 6.37 -11.69 -2.22
C ALA A 54 7.41 -12.08 -1.16
N ALA A 55 8.60 -11.48 -1.21
CA ALA A 55 9.71 -11.77 -0.31
C ALA A 55 9.66 -11.02 1.04
N LEU A 56 8.74 -10.07 1.24
CA LEU A 56 8.65 -9.28 2.48
C LEU A 56 8.52 -10.17 3.72
N THR A 57 9.32 -9.86 4.74
CA THR A 57 9.28 -10.51 6.04
C THR A 57 8.48 -9.70 7.05
N LEU A 58 7.91 -10.38 8.06
CA LEU A 58 7.15 -9.71 9.12
C LEU A 58 7.96 -8.68 9.90
N ALA A 59 9.25 -8.95 10.11
CA ALA A 59 10.17 -8.03 10.77
C ALA A 59 10.30 -6.72 9.98
N GLN A 60 10.58 -6.81 8.67
CA GLN A 60 10.73 -5.63 7.80
C GLN A 60 9.47 -4.75 7.80
N VAL A 61 8.28 -5.36 7.71
CA VAL A 61 7.02 -4.61 7.71
C VAL A 61 6.77 -3.94 9.05
N ASN A 62 7.01 -4.65 10.16
CA ASN A 62 6.82 -4.09 11.49
C ASN A 62 7.85 -3.02 11.84
N ASP A 63 9.07 -3.12 11.33
CA ASP A 63 10.10 -2.11 11.51
C ASP A 63 9.79 -0.85 10.69
N ALA A 64 9.31 -1.01 9.45
CA ALA A 64 8.83 0.10 8.64
C ALA A 64 7.64 0.82 9.30
N LEU A 65 6.68 0.08 9.85
CA LEU A 65 5.55 0.66 10.61
C LEU A 65 6.05 1.55 11.74
N ARG A 66 6.98 1.06 12.57
CA ARG A 66 7.53 1.84 13.70
C ARG A 66 8.35 3.03 13.26
N LYS A 67 9.05 2.91 12.13
CA LYS A 67 9.92 3.98 11.61
C LYS A 67 9.11 5.15 11.06
N TYR A 68 8.01 4.87 10.35
CA TYR A 68 7.31 5.89 9.57
C TYR A 68 5.97 6.33 10.15
N ILE A 69 5.35 5.53 11.03
CA ILE A 69 4.07 5.88 11.65
C ILE A 69 4.32 6.25 13.12
N ASP A 70 4.29 7.55 13.43
CA ASP A 70 4.19 8.05 14.80
C ASP A 70 2.71 8.35 15.12
N PRO A 71 2.06 7.58 16.01
CA PRO A 71 0.67 7.80 16.38
C PRO A 71 0.38 9.20 16.93
N ARG A 72 1.39 9.89 17.47
CA ARG A 72 1.23 11.23 18.04
C ARG A 72 1.22 12.33 16.99
N SER A 73 1.65 12.01 15.76
CA SER A 73 1.68 12.95 14.64
C SER A 73 0.43 12.84 13.74
N PHE A 74 -0.56 12.02 14.12
CA PHE A 74 -1.81 11.94 13.37
C PHE A 74 -2.59 13.24 13.48
N VAL A 75 -2.90 13.81 12.32
CA VAL A 75 -3.84 14.93 12.18
C VAL A 75 -5.18 14.37 11.75
N THR A 76 -6.22 14.57 12.57
CA THR A 76 -7.58 14.16 12.26
C THR A 76 -8.42 15.39 11.99
N ALA A 77 -9.07 15.43 10.82
CA ALA A 77 -10.00 16.48 10.44
C ALA A 77 -11.38 15.87 10.16
N PHE A 78 -12.43 16.52 10.68
CA PHE A 78 -13.81 16.13 10.46
C PHE A 78 -14.56 17.32 9.86
N ALA A 79 -15.42 17.07 8.88
CA ALA A 79 -16.30 18.07 8.28
C ALA A 79 -17.75 17.58 8.33
N GLY A 80 -18.65 18.39 8.90
CA GLY A 80 -20.06 18.06 9.12
C GLY A 80 -20.75 19.04 10.07
N ASP A 81 -22.06 18.88 10.27
CA ASP A 81 -22.88 19.65 11.21
C ASP A 81 -22.86 19.03 12.62
N PHE A 82 -21.66 18.88 13.19
CA PHE A 82 -21.54 18.25 14.50
C PHE A 82 -22.24 19.08 15.58
N LYS A 83 -23.09 18.43 16.39
CA LYS A 83 -23.59 19.05 17.63
C LYS A 83 -22.40 19.42 18.50
N ALA A 84 -22.38 20.64 19.04
CA ALA A 84 -21.31 21.10 19.91
C ALA A 84 -21.07 20.07 21.04
N ALA A 85 -19.82 19.63 21.20
CA ALA A 85 -19.45 18.77 22.31
C ALA A 85 -19.60 19.57 23.63
N PRO A 86 -20.13 18.97 24.71
CA PRO A 86 -20.12 19.61 26.01
C PRO A 86 -18.66 19.90 26.44
N PRO A 87 -18.42 20.99 27.22
CA PRO A 87 -17.08 21.33 27.67
C PRO A 87 -16.47 20.17 28.48
N GLN A 88 -15.21 19.86 28.18
CA GLN A 88 -14.41 18.84 28.87
C GLN A 88 -13.99 19.30 30.26
#